data_AF-A0A7S2XR79-F1
#
_entry.id   AF-A0A7S2XR79-F1
#
_cell.length_a   1.000
_cell.length_b   1.000
_cell.length_c   1.000
_cell.angle_alpha   90.00
_cell.angle_beta   90.00
_cell.angle_gamma   90.00
#
_symmetry.space_group_name_H-M   'P 1'
#
loop_
_entity.id
_entity.type
_entity.pdbx_description
1 polymer ?
#
loop_
_entity_poly.entity_id
_entity_poly.type
_entity_poly.pdbx_seq_one_letter_code
_entity_poly.pdbx_strand_id
1 'polypeptide(L)'
;ASLSACTILSGMPYLQVLDMSATGVTDSHIRILVERLRCLKVLSLKHVPGLSLESLELISNNITSLLYLDLSYCEGIDYSNRKVVSTIREIQRKGTIIVKEQKRYIPQI
;
A
#
# COMPACT_ATOMS: atom_id res chain seq x y z
N ALA A 1 -10.32 7.95 17.07
CA ALA A 1 -9.30 8.99 16.84
C ALA A 1 -9.02 9.17 15.33
N SER A 2 -10.03 9.54 14.52
CA SER A 2 -9.88 9.60 13.05
C SER A 2 -9.60 11.00 12.47
N LEU A 3 -9.53 12.04 13.30
CA LEU A 3 -9.30 13.42 12.84
C LEU A 3 -7.81 13.79 12.64
N SER A 4 -6.84 12.99 13.10
CA SER A 4 -5.42 13.40 13.10
C SER A 4 -4.69 13.11 11.78
N ALA A 5 -4.79 11.88 11.24
CA ALA A 5 -4.01 11.49 10.06
C ALA A 5 -4.42 12.26 8.78
N CYS A 6 -5.73 12.43 8.54
CA CYS A 6 -6.24 13.12 7.36
C CYS A 6 -5.81 14.60 7.31
N THR A 7 -5.81 15.26 8.46
CA THR A 7 -5.39 16.66 8.61
C THR A 7 -3.89 16.82 8.37
N ILE A 8 -3.07 15.93 8.92
CA ILE A 8 -1.62 15.95 8.77
C ILE A 8 -1.21 15.72 7.31
N LEU A 9 -1.79 14.71 6.65
CA LEU A 9 -1.50 14.40 5.25
C LEU A 9 -1.91 15.54 4.30
N SER A 10 -2.98 16.28 4.63
CA SER A 10 -3.39 17.46 3.85
C SER A 10 -2.40 18.62 3.93
N GLY A 11 -1.61 18.71 5.01
CA GLY A 11 -0.55 19.70 5.17
C GLY A 11 0.74 19.37 4.41
N MET A 12 0.86 18.17 3.83
CA MET A 12 2.07 17.69 3.17
C MET A 12 1.81 17.24 1.72
N PRO A 13 1.32 18.12 0.82
CA PRO A 13 0.95 17.74 -0.54
C PRO A 13 2.13 17.24 -1.40
N TYR A 14 3.36 17.58 -1.02
CA TYR A 14 4.59 17.21 -1.71
C TYR A 14 5.33 16.03 -1.06
N LEU A 15 4.69 15.30 -0.13
CA LEU A 15 5.32 14.15 0.51
C LEU A 15 5.69 13.10 -0.55
N GLN A 16 6.97 12.70 -0.58
CA GLN A 16 7.47 11.73 -1.55
C GLN A 16 7.72 10.35 -0.94
N VAL A 17 7.95 10.28 0.37
CA VAL A 17 8.25 9.05 1.09
C VAL A 17 7.34 8.96 2.29
N LEU A 18 6.64 7.84 2.41
CA LEU A 18 5.77 7.55 3.53
C LEU A 18 5.95 6.09 3.95
N ASP A 19 6.30 5.91 5.22
CA ASP A 19 6.37 4.61 5.86
C ASP A 19 5.22 4.48 6.86
N MET A 20 4.37 3.48 6.65
CA MET A 20 3.28 3.12 7.57
C MET A 20 3.40 1.65 8.00
N SER A 21 4.62 1.11 8.01
CA SER A 21 4.88 -0.28 8.38
C SER A 21 4.42 -0.56 9.82
N ALA A 22 3.89 -1.76 10.04
CA ALA A 22 3.40 -2.23 11.35
C ALA A 22 2.38 -1.29 12.02
N THR A 23 1.61 -0.55 11.23
CA THR A 23 0.50 0.29 11.74
C THR A 23 -0.86 -0.38 11.54
N GLY A 24 -1.88 0.14 12.23
CA GLY A 24 -3.28 -0.28 12.07
C GLY A 24 -3.97 0.32 10.84
N VAL A 25 -3.24 0.57 9.76
CA VAL A 25 -3.80 1.10 8.51
C VAL A 25 -4.79 0.10 7.91
N THR A 26 -5.88 0.64 7.38
CA THR A 26 -6.98 -0.11 6.75
C THR A 26 -7.30 0.51 5.40
N ASP A 27 -8.14 -0.14 4.60
CA ASP A 27 -8.58 0.37 3.29
C ASP A 27 -9.16 1.81 3.35
N SER A 28 -9.87 2.15 4.42
CA SER A 28 -10.39 3.52 4.62
C SER A 28 -9.29 4.56 4.80
N HIS A 29 -8.18 4.21 5.44
CA HIS A 29 -7.02 5.08 5.56
C HIS A 29 -6.26 5.20 4.22
N ILE A 30 -6.19 4.12 3.43
CA ILE A 30 -5.61 4.14 2.08
C ILE A 30 -6.41 5.08 1.18
N ARG A 31 -7.75 5.06 1.24
CA ARG A 31 -8.61 6.00 0.48
C ARG A 31 -8.26 7.46 0.76
N ILE A 32 -8.08 7.81 2.03
CA ILE A 32 -7.67 9.16 2.43
C ILE A 32 -6.27 9.50 1.90
N LEU A 33 -5.34 8.56 2.01
CA LEU A 33 -3.95 8.74 1.57
C LEU A 33 -3.87 9.03 0.07
N VAL A 34 -4.56 8.23 -0.74
CA VAL A 34 -4.51 8.35 -2.21
C VAL A 34 -5.16 9.65 -2.73
N GLU A 35 -6.12 10.21 -2.00
CA GLU A 35 -6.75 11.49 -2.35
C GLU A 35 -5.81 12.70 -2.15
N ARG A 36 -4.85 12.58 -1.21
CA ARG A 36 -4.02 13.71 -0.75
C ARG A 36 -2.59 13.66 -1.26
N LEU A 37 -1.98 12.47 -1.36
CA LEU A 37 -0.55 12.30 -1.60
C LEU A 37 -0.22 11.96 -3.07
N ARG A 38 -0.55 12.88 -3.98
CA ARG A 38 -0.36 12.68 -5.43
C ARG A 38 1.11 12.63 -5.87
N CYS A 39 2.02 13.15 -5.06
CA CYS A 39 3.47 13.19 -5.33
C CYS A 39 4.24 12.04 -4.67
N LEU A 40 3.54 11.07 -4.07
CA LEU A 40 4.19 9.99 -3.33
C LEU A 40 4.93 9.03 -4.26
N LYS A 41 6.23 8.87 -4.02
CA LYS A 41 7.13 8.00 -4.78
C LYS A 41 7.45 6.71 -4.06
N VAL A 42 7.46 6.71 -2.74
CA VAL A 42 7.81 5.56 -1.91
C VAL A 42 6.73 5.37 -0.86
N LEU A 43 6.12 4.18 -0.85
CA LEU A 43 5.13 3.78 0.13
C LEU A 43 5.52 2.43 0.73
N SER A 44 5.75 2.40 2.04
CA SER A 44 5.88 1.14 2.78
C SER A 44 4.63 0.84 3.57
N LEU A 45 4.03 -0.32 3.31
CA LEU A 45 2.90 -0.89 4.06
C LEU A 45 3.29 -2.22 4.72
N LYS A 46 4.58 -2.46 4.93
CA LYS A 46 5.09 -3.72 5.48
C LYS A 46 4.40 -4.08 6.81
N HIS A 47 4.04 -5.34 7.02
CA HIS A 47 3.32 -5.80 8.22
C HIS A 47 1.96 -5.13 8.48
N VAL A 48 1.24 -4.69 7.45
CA VAL A 48 -0.14 -4.21 7.60
C VAL A 48 -1.13 -5.38 7.37
N PRO A 49 -1.95 -5.77 8.36
CA PRO A 49 -2.76 -6.99 8.30
C PRO A 49 -4.10 -6.85 7.56
N GLY A 50 -4.53 -5.62 7.28
CA GLY A 50 -5.89 -5.29 6.83
C GLY A 50 -5.97 -4.77 5.40
N LEU A 51 -5.03 -5.10 4.53
CA LEU A 51 -5.04 -4.64 3.14
C LEU A 51 -5.82 -5.61 2.25
N SER A 52 -6.80 -5.09 1.52
CA SER A 52 -7.55 -5.85 0.53
C SER A 52 -7.12 -5.57 -0.92
N LEU A 53 -7.76 -6.26 -1.87
CA LEU A 53 -7.68 -5.92 -3.29
C LEU A 53 -8.11 -4.46 -3.55
N GLU A 54 -9.11 -3.95 -2.82
CA GLU A 54 -9.58 -2.56 -2.98
C GLU A 54 -8.45 -1.57 -2.67
N SER A 55 -7.68 -1.81 -1.61
CA SER A 55 -6.50 -0.99 -1.29
C SER A 55 -5.49 -0.95 -2.44
N LEU A 56 -5.20 -2.09 -3.06
CA LEU A 56 -4.27 -2.15 -4.20
C LEU A 56 -4.80 -1.43 -5.43
N GLU A 57 -6.09 -1.56 -5.72
CA GLU A 57 -6.74 -0.85 -6.83
C GLU A 57 -6.74 0.67 -6.59
N LEU A 58 -7.03 1.12 -5.37
CA LEU A 58 -6.95 2.52 -4.98
C LEU A 58 -5.55 3.09 -5.17
N ILE A 59 -4.51 2.39 -4.70
CA ILE A 59 -3.11 2.80 -4.87
C ILE A 59 -2.75 2.85 -6.36
N SER A 60 -3.07 1.80 -7.13
CA SER A 60 -2.79 1.74 -8.56
C SER A 60 -3.40 2.91 -9.31
N ASN A 61 -4.68 3.21 -9.06
CA ASN A 61 -5.43 4.18 -9.86
C ASN A 61 -5.10 5.64 -9.53
N ASN A 62 -4.65 5.93 -8.31
CA ASN A 62 -4.54 7.30 -7.81
C ASN A 62 -3.11 7.77 -7.58
N ILE A 63 -2.18 6.88 -7.18
CA ILE A 63 -0.78 7.25 -6.94
C ILE A 63 0.07 6.93 -8.17
N THR A 64 -0.11 7.73 -9.22
CA THR A 64 0.59 7.53 -10.51
C THR A 64 2.08 7.83 -10.46
N SER A 65 2.56 8.50 -9.40
CA SER A 65 3.97 8.86 -9.19
C SER A 65 4.78 7.81 -8.42
N LEU A 66 4.15 6.70 -8.02
CA LEU A 66 4.77 5.70 -7.17
C LEU A 66 5.90 4.94 -7.89
N LEU A 67 7.08 4.93 -7.28
CA LEU A 67 8.28 4.23 -7.76
C LEU A 67 8.58 2.99 -6.93
N TYR A 68 8.17 2.95 -5.66
CA TYR A 68 8.43 1.85 -4.76
C TYR A 68 7.22 1.60 -3.84
N LEU A 69 6.80 0.33 -3.76
CA LEU A 69 5.73 -0.15 -2.91
C LEU A 69 6.18 -1.41 -2.14
N ASP A 70 6.21 -1.34 -0.82
CA ASP A 70 6.49 -2.50 0.03
C ASP A 70 5.18 -3.06 0.62
N LEU A 71 4.86 -4.31 0.26
CA LEU A 71 3.72 -5.09 0.76
C LEU A 71 4.19 -6.33 1.54
N SER A 72 5.45 -6.32 1.99
CA SER A 72 6.05 -7.45 2.68
C SER A 72 5.30 -7.75 3.97
N TYR A 73 5.01 -9.04 4.18
CA TYR A 73 4.31 -9.54 5.37
C TYR A 73 2.94 -8.90 5.61
N CYS A 74 2.30 -8.35 4.57
CA CYS A 74 0.91 -7.96 4.64
C CYS A 74 0.02 -9.18 4.58
N GLU A 75 -0.96 -9.24 5.48
CA GLU A 75 -1.99 -10.27 5.51
C GLU A 75 -3.22 -9.73 4.74
N GLY A 76 -4.03 -10.62 4.15
CA GLY A 76 -5.24 -10.24 3.40
C GLY A 76 -5.07 -10.06 1.88
N ILE A 77 -3.83 -9.92 1.38
CA ILE A 77 -3.58 -9.89 -0.07
C ILE A 77 -3.42 -11.33 -0.60
N ASP A 78 -4.46 -11.84 -1.26
CA ASP A 78 -4.41 -13.11 -1.96
C ASP A 78 -3.69 -12.98 -3.31
N TYR A 79 -2.39 -13.26 -3.33
CA TYR A 79 -1.56 -13.23 -4.54
C TYR A 79 -1.88 -14.33 -5.56
N SER A 80 -2.74 -15.30 -5.23
CA SER A 80 -3.25 -16.28 -6.19
C SER A 80 -4.48 -15.77 -6.97
N ASN A 81 -5.15 -14.73 -6.47
CA ASN A 81 -6.30 -14.12 -7.11
C ASN A 81 -5.89 -13.43 -8.42
N ARG A 82 -6.55 -13.79 -9.53
CA ARG A 82 -6.26 -13.23 -10.86
C ARG A 82 -6.38 -11.70 -10.92
N LYS A 83 -7.32 -11.11 -10.18
CA LYS A 83 -7.49 -9.65 -10.12
C LYS A 83 -6.31 -9.00 -9.39
N VAL A 84 -5.90 -9.53 -8.24
CA VAL A 84 -4.71 -9.07 -7.51
C VAL A 84 -3.47 -9.13 -8.42
N VAL A 85 -3.27 -10.25 -9.13
CA VAL A 85 -2.16 -10.40 -10.08
C VAL A 85 -2.22 -9.36 -11.20
N SER A 86 -3.41 -9.10 -11.75
CA SER A 86 -3.62 -8.06 -12.76
C SER A 86 -3.25 -6.67 -12.24
N THR A 87 -3.75 -6.30 -11.05
CA THR A 87 -3.48 -5.00 -10.42
C THR A 87 -1.99 -4.82 -10.13
N ILE A 88 -1.32 -5.85 -9.59
CA ILE A 88 0.13 -5.83 -9.36
C ILE A 88 0.89 -5.63 -10.67
N ARG A 89 0.51 -6.31 -11.75
CA ARG A 89 1.13 -6.12 -13.07
C ARG A 89 0.93 -4.72 -13.60
N GLU A 90 -0.24 -4.12 -13.37
CA GLU A 90 -0.50 -2.74 -13.77
C GLU A 90 0.39 -1.75 -13.02
N ILE A 91 0.52 -1.92 -11.70
CA ILE A 91 1.43 -1.13 -10.86
C ILE A 91 2.89 -1.28 -11.37
N GLN A 92 3.33 -2.51 -11.67
CA GLN A 92 4.67 -2.74 -12.25
C GLN A 92 4.85 -2.10 -13.63
N ARG A 93 3.82 -2.11 -14.48
CA ARG A 93 3.85 -1.48 -15.81
C ARG A 93 4.02 0.04 -15.72
N LYS A 94 3.60 0.66 -14.62
CA LYS A 94 3.85 2.09 -14.32
C LYS A 94 5.30 2.37 -13.90
N GLY A 95 6.15 1.34 -13.83
CA GLY A 95 7.55 1.47 -13.42
C GLY A 95 7.76 1.33 -11.91
N THR A 96 6.72 0.99 -11.15
CA THR A 96 6.80 0.82 -9.70
C THR A 96 7.44 -0.53 -9.34
N ILE A 97 8.47 -0.49 -8.49
CA ILE A 97 9.06 -1.67 -7.87
C ILE A 97 8.15 -2.11 -6.72
N ILE A 98 7.74 -3.39 -6.71
CA ILE A 98 6.92 -3.96 -5.64
C ILE A 98 7.73 -5.02 -4.89
N VAL A 99 7.84 -4.85 -3.58
CA VAL A 99 8.43 -5.85 -2.68
C VAL A 99 7.30 -6.59 -1.96
N LYS A 100 7.39 -7.93 -1.95
CA LYS A 100 6.38 -8.82 -1.37
C LYS A 100 7.04 -10.03 -0.74
N GLU A 101 7.67 -9.84 0.41
CA GLU A 101 8.12 -10.97 1.24
C GLU A 101 6.94 -11.60 1.98
N GLN A 102 6.97 -12.91 2.16
CA GLN A 102 5.98 -13.64 2.96
C GLN A 102 6.73 -14.41 4.05
N LYS A 103 6.17 -14.51 5.26
CA LYS A 103 6.74 -15.39 6.29
C LYS A 103 6.75 -16.80 5.71
N ARG A 104 7.93 -17.43 5.56
CA ARG A 104 7.99 -18.86 5.26
C ARG A 104 7.23 -19.58 6.36
N TYR A 105 6.25 -20.38 6.00
CA TYR A 105 5.62 -21.30 6.95
C TYR A 105 6.71 -22.25 7.45
N ILE A 106 7.08 -22.12 8.72
CA ILE A 106 7.91 -23.09 9.43
C ILE A 106 6.93 -23.89 10.30
N PRO A 107 6.55 -25.12 9.91
CA PRO A 107 5.72 -25.96 10.77
C PRO A 107 6.46 -26.18 12.09
N GLN A 108 5.78 -25.93 13.21
CA GLN A 108 6.29 -26.35 14.51
C GLN A 108 6.11 -27.87 14.60
N ILE A 109 7.23 -28.58 14.55
CA ILE A 109 7.36 -30.02 14.82
C ILE A 109 7.21 -30.29 16.31
#